data_AF-A0A7C1DWE3-F1
#
_entry.id   AF-A0A7C1DWE3-F1
#
_cell.length_a   1.000
_cell.length_b   1.000
_cell.length_c   1.000
_cell.angle_alpha   90.00
_cell.angle_beta   90.00
_cell.angle_gamma   90.00
#
_symmetry.space_group_name_H-M   'P 1'
#
loop_
_entity.id
_entity.type
_entity.pdbx_description
1 polymer ?
#
loop_
_entity_poly.entity_id
_entity_poly.type
_entity_poly.pdbx_seq_one_letter_code
_entity_poly.pdbx_strand_id
1 'polypeptide(L)'
;MMETRQLVVAGVALALVIGVTAVFFASGDPDGLESSAFYVQGEKTLTGDAPEEGDPEAIGAGTFAYEAPMPDYTLGEEAGKAGEVMAIIAGIVLSMVGVFAVARVAAAGRA
;
A
#
# COMPACT_ATOMS: atom_id res chain seq x y z
N MET A 1 -4.46 -26.80 20.34
CA MET A 1 -3.26 -26.51 19.54
C MET A 1 -3.69 -26.49 18.08
N MET A 2 -3.51 -25.38 17.37
CA MET A 2 -3.86 -25.29 15.96
C MET A 2 -2.73 -25.90 15.13
N GLU A 3 -3.08 -26.79 14.19
CA GLU A 3 -2.12 -27.47 13.32
C GLU A 3 -1.38 -26.46 12.44
N THR A 4 -0.10 -26.69 12.13
CA THR A 4 0.72 -25.77 11.31
C THR A 4 0.06 -25.47 9.97
N ARG A 5 -0.55 -26.48 9.34
CA ARG A 5 -1.33 -26.32 8.10
C ARG A 5 -2.49 -25.34 8.26
N GLN A 6 -3.24 -25.43 9.36
CA GLN A 6 -4.36 -24.52 9.64
C GLN A 6 -3.88 -23.09 9.87
N LEU A 7 -2.73 -22.93 10.52
CA LEU A 7 -2.08 -21.64 10.76
C LEU A 7 -1.64 -20.97 9.45
N VAL A 8 -1.01 -21.73 8.55
CA VAL A 8 -0.60 -21.24 7.22
C VAL A 8 -1.82 -20.87 6.38
N VAL A 9 -2.85 -21.72 6.34
CA VAL A 9 -4.08 -21.44 5.59
C VAL A 9 -4.77 -20.18 6.10
N ALA A 10 -4.88 -20.01 7.43
CA ALA A 10 -5.45 -18.81 8.02
C ALA A 10 -4.63 -17.54 7.70
N GLY A 11 -3.29 -17.64 7.75
CA GLY A 11 -2.40 -16.54 7.39
C GLY A 11 -2.52 -16.12 5.92
N VAL A 12 -2.59 -17.08 5.00
CA VAL A 12 -2.80 -16.81 3.57
C VAL A 12 -4.16 -16.19 3.32
N ALA A 13 -5.23 -16.70 3.95
CA ALA A 13 -6.56 -16.13 3.82
C ALA A 13 -6.61 -14.68 4.31
N LEU A 14 -5.98 -14.38 5.46
CA LEU A 14 -5.88 -13.02 5.98
C LEU A 14 -5.07 -12.11 5.05
N ALA A 15 -3.95 -12.58 4.51
CA ALA A 15 -3.12 -11.81 3.58
C ALA A 15 -3.88 -11.46 2.30
N LEU A 16 -4.68 -12.39 1.77
CA LEU A 16 -5.54 -12.13 0.61
C LEU A 16 -6.62 -11.10 0.93
N VAL A 17 -7.28 -11.21 2.09
CA VAL A 17 -8.28 -10.23 2.53
C VAL A 17 -7.64 -8.84 2.62
N ILE A 18 -6.50 -8.70 3.31
CA ILE A 18 -5.78 -7.44 3.44
C ILE A 18 -5.35 -6.91 2.08
N GLY A 19 -4.83 -7.75 1.18
CA GLY A 19 -4.40 -7.31 -0.15
C GLY A 19 -5.55 -6.77 -0.99
N VAL A 20 -6.75 -7.36 -0.89
CA VAL A 20 -7.94 -6.86 -1.60
C VAL A 20 -8.47 -5.59 -0.94
N THR A 21 -8.57 -5.53 0.39
CA THR A 21 -9.09 -4.33 1.06
C THR A 21 -8.12 -3.16 1.01
N ALA A 22 -6.80 -3.38 1.02
CA ALA A 22 -5.81 -2.31 1.04
C ALA A 22 -5.93 -1.34 -0.15
N VAL A 23 -6.32 -1.85 -1.33
CA VAL A 23 -6.55 -1.00 -2.52
C VAL A 23 -7.66 0.03 -2.27
N PHE A 24 -8.72 -0.36 -1.56
CA PHE A 24 -9.83 0.53 -1.21
C PHE A 24 -9.52 1.47 -0.04
N PHE A 25 -8.36 1.33 0.60
CA PHE A 25 -7.90 2.21 1.69
C PHE A 25 -6.67 3.03 1.29
N ALA A 26 -6.08 2.79 0.12
CA ALA A 26 -4.95 3.57 -0.38
C ALA A 26 -5.41 4.98 -0.74
N SER A 27 -4.52 5.96 -0.53
CA SER A 27 -4.72 7.38 -0.88
C SER A 27 -5.00 7.52 -2.37
N GLY A 28 -5.87 8.46 -2.71
CA GLY A 28 -6.43 8.60 -4.05
C GLY A 28 -5.56 9.37 -5.04
N ASP A 29 -4.43 9.97 -4.62
CA ASP A 29 -3.76 10.95 -5.47
C ASP A 29 -2.22 10.98 -5.35
N PRO A 30 -1.47 10.41 -6.32
CA PRO A 30 -1.82 9.20 -7.05
C PRO A 30 -1.41 7.94 -6.26
N ASP A 31 -2.32 6.97 -6.18
CA ASP A 31 -2.03 5.60 -5.75
C ASP A 31 -0.88 5.01 -6.62
N GLY A 32 -0.08 4.09 -6.06
CA GLY A 32 0.91 3.32 -6.84
C GLY A 32 0.31 2.58 -8.05
N LEU A 33 -0.96 2.15 -8.01
CA LEU A 33 -1.68 1.57 -9.15
C LEU A 33 -2.00 2.63 -10.20
N GLU A 34 -2.45 3.80 -9.79
CA GLU A 34 -2.74 4.93 -10.67
C GLU A 34 -1.47 5.50 -11.32
N SER A 35 -0.40 5.66 -10.54
CA SER A 35 0.93 6.02 -11.03
C SER A 35 1.45 5.00 -12.06
N SER A 36 1.18 3.71 -11.84
CA SER A 36 1.49 2.64 -12.82
C SER A 36 0.64 2.75 -14.08
N ALA A 37 -0.64 3.08 -13.93
CA ALA A 37 -1.54 3.30 -15.06
C ALA A 37 -1.12 4.50 -15.91
N PHE A 38 -0.76 5.64 -15.30
CA PHE A 38 -0.26 6.81 -16.02
C PHE A 38 1.09 6.55 -16.70
N TYR A 39 1.97 5.77 -16.06
CA TYR A 39 3.23 5.37 -16.68
C TYR A 39 3.03 4.51 -17.95
N VAL A 40 2.12 3.53 -17.88
CA VAL A 40 1.81 2.66 -19.04
C VAL A 40 1.10 3.43 -20.16
N GLN A 41 0.26 4.40 -19.81
CA GLN A 41 -0.43 5.27 -20.77
C GLN A 41 0.48 6.34 -21.39
N GLY A 42 1.69 6.52 -20.86
CA GLY A 42 2.64 7.54 -21.33
C GLY A 42 2.33 8.96 -20.83
N GLU A 43 1.37 9.09 -19.91
CA GLU A 43 0.92 10.35 -19.31
C GLU A 43 1.84 10.82 -18.17
N LYS A 44 2.71 9.93 -17.65
CA LYS A 44 3.69 10.24 -16.61
C LYS A 44 5.00 9.48 -16.84
N THR A 45 6.12 10.08 -16.45
CA THR A 45 7.41 9.38 -16.38
C THR A 45 7.54 8.61 -15.06
N LEU A 46 8.39 7.58 -15.00
CA LEU A 46 8.52 6.70 -13.82
C LEU A 46 8.70 7.44 -12.48
N THR A 47 9.30 8.63 -12.51
CA THR A 47 9.55 9.48 -11.34
C THR A 47 8.92 10.87 -11.47
N GLY A 48 8.15 11.13 -12.52
CA GLY A 48 7.50 12.42 -12.74
C GLY A 48 6.27 12.58 -11.86
N ASP A 49 5.74 13.79 -11.77
CA ASP A 49 4.47 14.01 -11.08
C ASP A 49 3.30 13.49 -11.94
N ALA A 50 2.20 13.11 -11.30
CA ALA A 50 0.99 12.79 -12.05
C ALA A 50 0.43 14.08 -12.65
N PRO A 51 -0.08 14.06 -13.89
CA PRO A 51 -0.75 15.22 -14.45
C PRO A 51 -1.95 15.59 -13.57
N GLU A 52 -2.09 16.87 -13.22
CA GLU A 52 -3.22 17.39 -12.43
C GLU A 52 -4.58 17.15 -13.12
N GLU A 53 -4.57 16.95 -14.44
CA GLU A 53 -5.73 16.63 -15.28
C GLU A 53 -5.90 15.11 -15.52
N GLY A 54 -4.95 14.29 -15.03
CA GLY A 54 -4.93 12.84 -15.21
C GLY A 54 -5.90 12.10 -14.32
N ASP A 55 -6.45 12.78 -13.30
CA ASP A 55 -7.50 12.25 -12.45
C ASP A 55 -8.59 11.55 -13.30
N PRO A 56 -8.81 10.24 -13.13
CA PRO A 56 -9.89 9.51 -13.77
C PRO A 56 -11.27 10.19 -13.61
N GLU A 57 -11.44 11.02 -12.58
CA GLU A 57 -12.64 11.86 -12.36
C GLU A 57 -12.77 13.00 -13.38
N ALA A 58 -11.66 13.58 -13.86
CA ALA A 58 -11.64 14.69 -14.82
C ALA A 58 -11.95 14.24 -16.26
N ILE A 59 -11.65 12.98 -16.61
CA ILE A 59 -11.76 12.47 -17.99
C ILE A 59 -13.17 12.02 -18.38
N GLY A 60 -14.14 12.09 -17.45
CA GLY A 60 -15.56 11.86 -17.75
C GLY A 60 -15.90 10.48 -18.33
N ALA A 61 -15.04 9.48 -18.12
CA ALA A 61 -15.13 8.16 -18.77
C ALA A 61 -16.23 7.24 -18.20
N GLY A 62 -17.09 7.73 -17.29
CA GLY A 62 -18.13 6.91 -16.64
C GLY A 62 -17.57 5.74 -15.81
N THR A 63 -16.28 5.80 -15.48
CA THR A 63 -15.54 4.80 -14.74
C THR A 63 -15.81 4.97 -13.25
N PHE A 64 -16.02 3.85 -12.56
CA PHE A 64 -16.31 3.76 -11.14
C PHE A 64 -15.43 4.72 -10.30
N ALA A 65 -16.04 5.78 -9.76
CA ALA A 65 -15.40 6.72 -8.84
C ALA A 65 -15.59 6.22 -7.41
N TYR A 66 -14.48 6.01 -6.70
CA TYR A 66 -14.45 5.57 -5.32
C TYR A 66 -13.47 6.46 -4.56
N GLU A 67 -14.02 7.30 -3.69
CA GLU A 67 -13.22 8.15 -2.82
C GLU A 67 -12.72 7.33 -1.63
N ALA A 68 -11.40 7.26 -1.48
CA ALA A 68 -10.79 6.50 -0.40
C ALA A 68 -11.15 7.11 0.97
N PRO A 69 -11.47 6.29 1.99
CA PRO A 69 -11.81 6.79 3.32
C PRO A 69 -10.59 7.35 4.07
N MET A 70 -9.37 7.08 3.58
CA MET A 70 -8.15 7.63 4.16
C MET A 70 -7.75 8.91 3.42
N PRO A 71 -7.44 10.00 4.14
CA PRO A 71 -6.91 11.20 3.51
C PRO A 71 -5.56 10.91 2.86
N ASP A 72 -5.21 11.71 1.86
CA ASP A 72 -3.92 11.61 1.21
C ASP A 72 -2.79 11.83 2.22
N TYR A 73 -1.92 10.83 2.32
CA TYR A 73 -0.78 10.91 3.21
C TYR A 73 0.32 11.68 2.50
N THR A 74 0.59 12.90 2.96
CA THR A 74 1.79 13.64 2.55
C THR A 74 2.82 13.52 3.66
N LEU A 75 4.11 13.50 3.31
CA LEU A 75 5.19 13.58 4.30
C LEU A 75 5.58 15.03 4.60
N GLY A 76 4.66 15.97 4.34
CA GLY A 76 4.93 17.39 4.24
C GLY A 76 5.68 17.72 2.95
N GLU A 77 5.32 18.83 2.31
CA GLU A 77 6.01 19.34 1.12
C GLU A 77 7.52 19.56 1.36
N GLU A 78 7.92 19.79 2.62
CA GLU A 78 9.31 20.02 3.03
C GLU A 78 10.23 18.80 2.86
N ALA A 79 9.72 17.58 2.98
CA ALA A 79 10.54 16.37 2.92
C ALA A 79 10.81 15.91 1.47
N GLY A 80 9.95 16.31 0.53
CA GLY A 80 10.00 15.93 -0.88
C GLY A 80 10.09 14.43 -1.13
N LYS A 81 10.53 14.05 -2.34
CA LYS A 81 10.69 12.64 -2.76
C LYS A 81 11.67 11.84 -1.91
N ALA A 82 12.66 12.49 -1.31
CA ALA A 82 13.59 11.82 -0.40
C ALA A 82 12.90 11.36 0.89
N GLY A 83 11.96 12.16 1.42
CA GLY A 83 11.12 11.80 2.56
C GLY A 83 10.26 10.57 2.27
N GLU A 84 9.60 10.54 1.10
CA GLU A 84 8.78 9.40 0.62
C GLU A 84 9.58 8.10 0.63
N VAL A 85 10.78 8.11 0.05
CA VAL A 85 11.65 6.93 0.01
C VAL A 85 12.05 6.49 1.42
N MET A 86 12.41 7.44 2.30
CA MET A 86 12.80 7.13 3.68
C MET A 86 11.64 6.55 4.50
N ALA A 87 10.41 7.05 4.30
CA ALA A 87 9.22 6.52 4.98
C ALA A 87 8.92 5.07 4.55
N ILE A 88 9.06 4.75 3.26
CA ILE A 88 8.92 3.37 2.76
C ILE A 88 9.96 2.46 3.41
N ILE A 89 11.24 2.87 3.43
CA ILE A 89 12.32 2.10 4.06
C ILE A 89 12.03 1.88 5.56
N ALA A 90 11.62 2.93 6.27
CA ALA A 90 11.28 2.84 7.69
C ALA A 90 10.09 1.88 7.92
N GLY A 91 9.05 1.96 7.10
CA GLY A 91 7.89 1.07 7.15
C GLY A 91 8.26 -0.40 6.93
N ILE A 92 9.16 -0.69 5.98
CA ILE A 92 9.67 -2.04 5.74
C ILE A 92 10.41 -2.58 6.96
N VAL A 93 11.34 -1.80 7.54
CA VAL A 93 12.11 -2.21 8.72
C VAL A 93 11.18 -2.47 9.91
N LEU A 94 10.24 -1.55 10.18
CA LEU A 94 9.26 -1.70 11.26
C LEU A 94 8.40 -2.96 11.07
N SER A 95 7.96 -3.24 9.85
CA SER A 95 7.18 -4.43 9.52
C SER A 95 7.98 -5.72 9.77
N MET A 96 9.26 -5.76 9.33
CA MET A 96 10.14 -6.91 9.59
C MET A 96 10.36 -7.14 11.09
N VAL A 97 10.59 -6.07 11.85
CA VAL A 97 10.74 -6.14 13.32
C VAL A 97 9.45 -6.67 13.96
N GLY A 98 8.29 -6.20 13.51
CA GLY A 98 6.99 -6.65 13.99
C GLY A 98 6.77 -8.15 13.76
N VAL A 99 7.00 -8.62 12.52
CA VAL A 99 6.86 -10.05 12.18
C VAL A 99 7.84 -10.90 12.97
N PHE A 100 9.10 -10.45 13.11
CA PHE A 100 10.10 -11.15 13.90
C PHE A 100 9.69 -11.26 15.37
N ALA A 101 9.17 -10.17 15.97
CA ALA A 101 8.70 -10.15 17.34
C ALA A 101 7.53 -11.13 17.56
N VAL A 102 6.54 -11.12 16.67
CA VAL A 102 5.41 -12.07 16.72
C VAL A 102 5.90 -13.51 16.60
N ALA A 103 6.80 -13.79 15.66
CA ALA A 103 7.39 -15.12 15.48
C ALA A 103 8.16 -15.58 16.72
N ARG A 104 8.96 -14.69 17.33
CA ARG A 104 9.73 -14.95 18.55
C ARG A 104 8.82 -15.34 19.71
N VAL A 105 7.74 -14.59 19.93
CA VAL A 105 6.75 -14.85 21.00
C VAL A 105 6.02 -16.18 20.74
N ALA A 106 5.58 -16.43 19.51
CA ALA A 106 4.90 -17.66 19.15
C ALA A 106 5.80 -18.91 19.25
N ALA A 107 7.11 -18.75 19.06
CA ALA A 107 8.09 -19.83 19.27
C ALA A 107 8.38 -20.05 20.76
N ALA A 108 8.50 -18.98 21.54
CA ALA A 108 8.75 -19.07 22.98
C ALA A 108 7.60 -19.71 23.76
N GLY A 109 6.34 -19.50 23.35
CA GLY A 109 5.17 -20.14 23.96
C GLY A 109 4.96 -21.62 23.61
N ARG A 110 5.86 -22.22 22.81
CA ARG A 110 5.86 -23.64 22.44
C ARG A 110 6.97 -24.46 23.11
N ALA A 111 7.87 -23.80 23.85
CA ALA A 111 8.92 -24.43 24.66
C ALA A 111 8.42 -24.63 26.09
#